data_AF-A0AAE1AGP2-F1
#
_entry.id   AF-A0AAE1AGP2-F1
#
_cell.length_a   1.000
_cell.length_b   1.000
_cell.length_c   1.000
_cell.angle_alpha   90.00
_cell.angle_beta   90.00
_cell.angle_gamma   90.00
#
_symmetry.space_group_name_H-M   'P 1'
#
loop_
_entity.id
_entity.type
_entity.pdbx_description
1 polymer ?
#
loop_
_entity_poly.entity_id
_entity_poly.type
_entity_poly.pdbx_seq_one_letter_code
_entity_poly.pdbx_strand_id
1 'polypeptide(L)'
;INRVYQRVSLKSDTSCDDIRINRVYQHVGLESDTSCDDIRINRVYQHVGLESDTSCDDIRINRVYQHVGLESVNSCDDIRINRVYQQVSLKSDTSCDDIRINRVYQRVSLKSDTSCDDIRINRVYQHVSLKSDTSCDDIRINRVYQRVSLKSDTSCDDIMVITP
;
A
#
# COMPACT_ATOMS: atom_id res chain seq x y z
N ILE A 1 -27.55 -21.19 -5.18
CA ILE A 1 -26.83 -20.65 -6.37
C ILE A 1 -25.74 -19.70 -5.86
N ASN A 2 -24.49 -20.19 -5.85
CA ASN A 2 -23.30 -19.54 -5.24
C ASN A 2 -22.69 -18.48 -6.18
N ARG A 3 -23.30 -17.30 -6.32
CA ARG A 3 -22.64 -16.13 -6.91
C ARG A 3 -21.86 -15.37 -5.82
N VAL A 4 -20.84 -15.99 -5.23
CA VAL A 4 -19.98 -15.29 -4.27
C VAL A 4 -18.86 -14.59 -5.04
N TYR A 5 -19.01 -13.27 -5.23
CA TYR A 5 -18.02 -12.24 -5.59
C TYR A 5 -16.67 -12.73 -6.12
N GLN A 6 -16.62 -13.17 -7.37
CA GLN A 6 -15.35 -13.44 -8.03
C GLN A 6 -14.54 -12.15 -8.18
N ARG A 7 -15.19 -11.05 -8.59
CA ARG A 7 -14.57 -9.74 -8.82
C ARG A 7 -15.47 -8.62 -8.30
N VAL A 8 -14.85 -7.52 -7.87
CA VAL A 8 -15.47 -6.23 -7.59
C VAL A 8 -14.71 -5.20 -8.40
N SER A 9 -15.43 -4.39 -9.16
CA SER A 9 -14.88 -3.28 -9.95
C SER A 9 -15.82 -2.09 -9.83
N LEU A 10 -15.30 -0.96 -9.34
CA LEU A 10 -16.01 0.31 -9.28
C LEU A 10 -15.14 1.38 -9.92
N LYS A 11 -15.80 2.27 -10.66
CA LYS A 11 -15.18 3.44 -11.27
C LYS A 11 -16.07 4.65 -11.01
N SER A 12 -15.47 5.78 -10.65
CA SER A 12 -16.18 7.02 -10.33
C SER A 12 -15.38 8.24 -10.78
N ASP A 13 -16.01 9.18 -11.48
CA ASP A 13 -15.36 10.43 -11.87
C ASP A 13 -15.15 11.38 -10.67
N THR A 14 -15.78 11.09 -9.53
CA THR A 14 -15.59 11.87 -8.30
C THR A 14 -14.83 11.04 -7.29
N SER A 15 -15.49 10.08 -6.64
CA SER A 15 -14.89 9.36 -5.53
C SER A 15 -15.42 7.93 -5.39
N CYS A 16 -14.58 7.07 -4.84
CA CYS A 16 -14.93 5.74 -4.37
C CYS A 16 -14.85 5.72 -2.84
N ASP A 17 -15.93 6.10 -2.16
CA ASP A 17 -15.88 6.32 -0.70
C ASP A 17 -16.67 5.26 0.09
N ASP A 18 -16.28 5.06 1.35
CA ASP A 18 -17.05 4.27 2.33
C ASP A 18 -17.24 2.78 1.95
N ILE A 19 -16.35 2.24 1.13
CA ILE A 19 -16.50 0.89 0.57
C ILE A 19 -16.01 -0.18 1.55
N ARG A 20 -16.89 -1.13 1.85
CA ARG A 20 -16.57 -2.30 2.70
C ARG A 20 -16.66 -3.60 1.92
N ILE A 21 -15.52 -4.25 1.73
CA ILE A 21 -15.41 -5.53 1.00
C ILE A 21 -14.97 -6.64 1.96
N ASN A 22 -15.83 -7.62 2.18
CA ASN A 22 -15.55 -8.69 3.14
C ASN A 22 -14.72 -9.84 2.55
N ARG A 23 -15.11 -10.40 1.39
CA ARG A 23 -14.40 -11.51 0.76
C ARG A 23 -14.56 -11.48 -0.76
N VAL A 24 -13.42 -11.53 -1.46
CA VAL A 24 -13.36 -11.66 -2.93
C VAL A 24 -12.33 -12.71 -3.30
N TYR A 25 -12.65 -13.53 -4.31
CA TYR A 25 -11.75 -14.62 -4.74
C TYR A 25 -10.72 -14.21 -5.79
N GLN A 26 -11.04 -13.26 -6.66
CA GLN A 26 -10.11 -12.83 -7.70
C GLN A 26 -9.68 -11.38 -7.43
N HIS A 27 -10.43 -10.40 -7.92
CA HIS A 27 -9.97 -9.02 -8.01
C HIS A 27 -10.89 -8.03 -7.32
N VAL A 28 -10.32 -7.10 -6.57
CA VAL A 28 -10.93 -5.82 -6.22
C VAL A 28 -10.19 -4.74 -7.02
N GLY A 29 -10.92 -3.94 -7.79
CA GLY A 29 -10.40 -2.75 -8.47
C GLY A 29 -11.31 -1.56 -8.17
N LEU A 30 -10.78 -0.50 -7.57
CA LEU A 30 -11.47 0.78 -7.42
C LEU A 30 -10.64 1.84 -8.14
N GLU A 31 -11.31 2.66 -8.93
CA GLU A 31 -10.67 3.71 -9.73
C GLU A 31 -11.47 5.00 -9.58
N SER A 32 -10.79 6.11 -9.31
CA SER A 32 -11.47 7.40 -9.25
C SER A 32 -10.63 8.61 -9.62
N ASP A 33 -11.19 9.55 -10.39
CA ASP A 33 -10.47 10.75 -10.80
C ASP A 33 -10.20 11.72 -9.62
N THR A 34 -10.99 11.70 -8.54
CA THR A 34 -10.64 12.49 -7.34
C THR A 34 -10.07 11.62 -6.24
N SER A 35 -10.83 10.70 -5.64
CA SER A 35 -10.31 9.96 -4.49
C SER A 35 -10.84 8.54 -4.32
N CYS A 36 -10.06 7.71 -3.63
CA CYS A 36 -10.51 6.43 -3.08
C CYS A 36 -10.37 6.48 -1.56
N ASP A 37 -11.43 6.80 -0.83
CA ASP A 37 -11.34 7.06 0.60
C ASP A 37 -12.16 6.07 1.45
N ASP A 38 -11.75 5.89 2.71
CA ASP A 38 -12.47 5.07 3.69
C ASP A 38 -12.69 3.59 3.26
N ILE A 39 -11.72 3.04 2.52
CA ILE A 39 -11.84 1.69 1.96
C ILE A 39 -11.42 0.63 2.97
N ARG A 40 -12.33 -0.32 3.26
CA ARG A 40 -12.02 -1.48 4.11
C ARG A 40 -12.15 -2.81 3.38
N ILE A 41 -11.03 -3.48 3.18
CA ILE A 41 -10.96 -4.79 2.54
C ILE A 41 -10.49 -5.86 3.53
N ASN A 42 -11.33 -6.86 3.79
CA ASN A 42 -11.01 -7.88 4.79
C ASN A 42 -10.25 -9.09 4.20
N ARG A 43 -10.66 -9.62 3.04
CA ARG A 43 -9.99 -10.78 2.44
C ARG A 43 -10.08 -10.81 0.92
N VAL A 44 -8.93 -10.87 0.26
CA VAL A 44 -8.84 -11.11 -1.19
C VAL A 44 -7.83 -12.21 -1.48
N TYR A 45 -8.15 -13.12 -2.41
CA TYR A 45 -7.25 -14.22 -2.75
C TYR A 45 -6.29 -13.91 -3.89
N GLN A 46 -6.63 -13.04 -4.84
CA GLN A 46 -5.68 -12.64 -5.88
C GLN A 46 -5.24 -11.19 -5.67
N HIS A 47 -5.96 -10.20 -6.20
CA HIS A 47 -5.46 -8.83 -6.29
C HIS A 47 -6.40 -7.78 -5.70
N VAL A 48 -5.80 -6.78 -5.07
CA VAL A 48 -6.42 -5.49 -4.78
C VAL A 48 -5.66 -4.42 -5.57
N GLY A 49 -6.38 -3.63 -6.35
CA GLY A 49 -5.89 -2.43 -7.02
C GLY A 49 -6.78 -1.25 -6.63
N LEU A 50 -6.18 -0.16 -6.18
CA LEU A 50 -6.84 1.13 -5.97
C LEU A 50 -6.04 2.17 -6.74
N GLU A 51 -6.73 3.01 -7.50
CA GLU A 51 -6.10 4.02 -8.34
C GLU A 51 -6.89 5.32 -8.23
N SER A 52 -6.19 6.43 -8.03
CA SER A 52 -6.83 7.74 -8.06
C SER A 52 -5.92 8.89 -8.47
N ASP A 53 -6.41 9.83 -9.27
CA ASP A 53 -5.58 10.97 -9.67
C ASP A 53 -5.28 11.94 -8.52
N THR A 54 -6.13 12.06 -7.49
CA THR A 54 -5.80 12.95 -6.36
C THR A 54 -5.26 12.16 -5.18
N SER A 55 -6.03 11.26 -4.59
CA SER A 55 -5.57 10.54 -3.39
C SER A 55 -6.19 9.16 -3.18
N CYS A 56 -5.47 8.34 -2.43
CA CYS A 56 -5.99 7.10 -1.85
C CYS A 56 -5.80 7.19 -0.33
N ASP A 57 -6.86 7.50 0.41
CA ASP A 57 -6.74 7.79 1.85
C ASP A 57 -7.56 6.82 2.72
N ASP A 58 -7.16 6.66 3.97
CA ASP A 58 -7.85 5.84 4.98
C ASP A 58 -8.07 4.36 4.57
N ILE A 59 -7.13 3.80 3.83
CA ILE A 59 -7.24 2.44 3.29
C ILE A 59 -6.84 1.38 4.31
N ARG A 60 -7.75 0.46 4.64
CA ARG A 60 -7.48 -0.68 5.51
C ARG A 60 -7.63 -2.03 4.81
N ILE A 61 -6.51 -2.72 4.61
CA ILE A 61 -6.46 -4.06 4.01
C ILE A 61 -5.99 -5.11 5.03
N ASN A 62 -6.84 -6.09 5.33
CA ASN A 62 -6.53 -7.08 6.37
C ASN A 62 -5.77 -8.32 5.84
N ARG A 63 -6.18 -8.90 4.71
CA ARG A 63 -5.52 -10.09 4.16
C ARG A 63 -5.61 -10.18 2.64
N VAL A 64 -4.46 -10.27 1.99
CA VAL A 64 -4.36 -10.57 0.55
C VAL A 64 -3.36 -11.70 0.31
N TYR A 65 -3.67 -12.61 -0.60
CA TYR A 65 -2.78 -13.74 -0.90
C TYR A 65 -1.82 -13.47 -2.06
N GLN A 66 -2.18 -12.69 -3.09
CA GLN A 66 -1.22 -12.31 -4.11
C GLN A 66 -0.77 -10.85 -3.91
N HIS A 67 -1.44 -9.90 -4.53
CA HIS A 67 -0.91 -8.53 -4.67
C HIS A 67 -1.86 -7.46 -4.15
N VAL A 68 -1.26 -6.43 -3.54
CA VAL A 68 -1.88 -5.15 -3.25
C VAL A 68 -1.12 -4.09 -4.05
N GLY A 69 -1.84 -3.32 -4.86
CA GLY A 69 -1.35 -2.14 -5.56
C GLY A 69 -2.23 -0.94 -5.21
N LEU A 70 -1.61 0.13 -4.74
CA LEU A 70 -2.26 1.44 -4.61
C LEU A 70 -1.44 2.44 -5.40
N GLU A 71 -2.10 3.24 -6.21
CA GLU A 71 -1.47 4.28 -7.01
C GLU A 71 -2.26 5.57 -6.91
N SER A 72 -1.55 6.66 -6.70
CA SER A 72 -2.10 8.00 -6.86
C SER A 72 -1.10 8.95 -7.50
N VAL A 73 -1.56 10.07 -8.07
CA VAL A 73 -0.65 11.12 -8.51
C VAL A 73 -0.22 11.99 -7.32
N ASN A 74 -1.15 12.45 -6.48
CA ASN A 74 -0.75 13.30 -5.35
C ASN A 74 -0.41 12.47 -4.12
N SER A 75 -1.31 11.68 -3.55
CA SER A 75 -0.99 11.04 -2.27
C SER A 75 -1.58 9.66 -2.04
N CYS A 76 -0.89 8.90 -1.20
CA CYS A 76 -1.38 7.67 -0.61
C CYS A 76 -1.16 7.80 0.89
N ASP A 77 -2.20 8.15 1.64
CA ASP A 77 -2.07 8.50 3.04
C ASP A 77 -2.90 7.56 3.93
N ASP A 78 -2.50 7.41 5.20
CA ASP A 78 -3.22 6.59 6.19
C ASP A 78 -3.44 5.11 5.81
N ILE A 79 -2.50 4.53 5.07
CA ILE A 79 -2.65 3.16 4.56
C ILE A 79 -2.24 2.11 5.59
N ARG A 80 -3.17 1.22 5.96
CA ARG A 80 -2.92 0.10 6.87
C ARG A 80 -3.11 -1.27 6.22
N ILE A 81 -1.99 -1.98 6.03
CA ILE A 81 -1.96 -3.34 5.47
C ILE A 81 -1.50 -4.35 6.53
N ASN A 82 -2.37 -5.31 6.86
CA ASN A 82 -2.07 -6.26 7.95
C ASN A 82 -1.31 -7.53 7.49
N ARG A 83 -1.70 -8.15 6.37
CA ARG A 83 -1.04 -9.36 5.87
C ARG A 83 -1.14 -9.52 4.37
N VAL A 84 0.01 -9.65 3.72
CA VAL A 84 0.11 -10.00 2.30
C VAL A 84 1.09 -11.16 2.09
N TYR A 85 0.78 -12.11 1.21
CA TYR A 85 1.69 -13.22 0.94
C TYR A 85 2.69 -12.91 -0.19
N GLN A 86 2.26 -12.38 -1.33
CA GLN A 86 3.24 -11.98 -2.36
C GLN A 86 3.71 -10.54 -2.14
N GLN A 87 2.99 -9.55 -2.65
CA GLN A 87 3.55 -8.22 -2.84
C GLN A 87 2.60 -7.10 -2.40
N VAL A 88 3.21 -6.07 -1.81
CA VAL A 88 2.61 -4.75 -1.63
C VAL A 88 3.39 -3.77 -2.49
N SER A 89 2.67 -2.97 -3.28
CA SER A 89 3.21 -1.85 -4.06
C SER A 89 2.36 -0.63 -3.77
N LEU A 90 2.97 0.43 -3.27
CA LEU A 90 2.36 1.76 -3.18
C LEU A 90 3.20 2.71 -4.03
N LYS A 91 2.52 3.52 -4.84
CA LYS A 91 3.15 4.53 -5.66
C LYS A 91 2.37 5.83 -5.54
N SER A 92 3.11 6.90 -5.31
CA SER A 92 2.63 8.25 -5.51
C SER A 92 3.65 9.06 -6.30
N ASP A 93 3.24 10.12 -6.98
CA ASP A 93 4.20 11.07 -7.54
C ASP A 93 4.54 12.16 -6.50
N THR A 94 3.61 12.56 -5.61
CA THR A 94 3.92 13.54 -4.54
C THR A 94 4.28 12.88 -3.22
N SER A 95 3.39 12.18 -2.54
CA SER A 95 3.67 11.64 -1.19
C SER A 95 3.12 10.24 -0.94
N CYS A 96 3.84 9.48 -0.11
CA CYS A 96 3.28 8.34 0.62
C CYS A 96 3.47 8.62 2.10
N ASP A 97 2.38 8.81 2.83
CA ASP A 97 2.40 9.21 4.24
C ASP A 97 1.66 8.20 5.13
N ASP A 98 2.04 8.12 6.41
CA ASP A 98 1.35 7.32 7.44
C ASP A 98 1.13 5.84 7.08
N ILE A 99 2.09 5.23 6.38
CA ILE A 99 1.93 3.85 5.88
C ILE A 99 2.34 2.82 6.93
N ARG A 100 1.39 1.97 7.31
CA ARG A 100 1.62 0.85 8.23
C ARG A 100 1.43 -0.52 7.58
N ILE A 101 2.54 -1.25 7.43
CA ILE A 101 2.57 -2.63 6.92
C ILE A 101 3.01 -3.62 8.00
N ASN A 102 2.12 -4.55 8.41
CA ASN A 102 2.43 -5.47 9.50
C ASN A 102 3.20 -6.73 9.09
N ARG A 103 2.80 -7.39 7.99
CA ARG A 103 3.44 -8.64 7.56
C ARG A 103 3.34 -8.86 6.06
N VAL A 104 4.48 -9.03 5.41
CA VAL A 104 4.56 -9.46 4.01
C VAL A 104 5.53 -10.63 3.87
N TYR A 105 5.20 -11.63 3.04
CA TYR A 105 6.11 -12.75 2.82
C TYR A 105 7.12 -12.46 1.71
N GLN A 106 6.72 -12.01 0.52
CA GLN A 106 7.71 -11.69 -0.51
C GLN A 106 8.21 -10.25 -0.41
N ARG A 107 7.46 -9.27 -0.93
CA ARG A 107 8.02 -7.94 -1.24
C ARG A 107 7.14 -6.79 -0.81
N VAL A 108 7.76 -5.75 -0.28
CA VAL A 108 7.17 -4.42 -0.10
C VAL A 108 7.95 -3.45 -0.98
N SER A 109 7.22 -2.67 -1.79
CA SER A 109 7.77 -1.57 -2.57
C SER A 109 6.95 -0.32 -2.30
N LEU A 110 7.58 0.72 -1.81
CA LEU A 110 7.01 2.06 -1.71
C LEU A 110 7.84 2.99 -2.59
N LYS A 111 7.16 3.78 -3.42
CA LYS A 111 7.80 4.79 -4.26
C LYS A 111 7.01 6.08 -4.17
N SER A 112 7.73 7.16 -3.92
CA SER A 112 7.27 8.52 -4.17
C SER A 112 8.31 9.26 -4.99
N ASP A 113 7.95 10.32 -5.71
CA ASP A 113 8.96 11.20 -6.31
C ASP A 113 9.31 12.35 -5.33
N THR A 114 8.35 12.85 -4.53
CA THR A 114 8.66 13.90 -3.54
C THR A 114 9.01 13.32 -2.17
N SER A 115 8.09 12.69 -1.46
CA SER A 115 8.35 12.24 -0.08
C SER A 115 7.77 10.86 0.26
N CYS A 116 8.47 10.15 1.15
CA CYS A 116 7.91 9.05 1.92
C CYS A 116 8.08 9.38 3.40
N ASP A 117 6.99 9.47 4.14
CA ASP A 117 6.97 9.92 5.54
C ASP A 117 6.19 8.94 6.42
N ASP A 118 6.56 8.86 7.70
CA ASP A 118 5.88 8.07 8.73
C ASP A 118 5.64 6.58 8.38
N ILE A 119 6.61 5.97 7.69
CA ILE A 119 6.46 4.60 7.19
C ILE A 119 6.88 3.56 8.24
N ARG A 120 5.94 2.71 8.65
CA ARG A 120 6.19 1.59 9.56
C ARG A 120 5.98 0.21 8.93
N ILE A 121 7.07 -0.54 8.76
CA ILE A 121 7.06 -1.93 8.27
C ILE A 121 7.53 -2.89 9.37
N ASN A 122 6.64 -3.77 9.85
CA ASN A 122 6.95 -4.63 11.00
C ASN A 122 7.65 -5.95 10.66
N ARG A 123 7.28 -6.63 9.58
CA ARG A 123 7.89 -7.92 9.21
C ARG A 123 7.81 -8.21 7.72
N VAL A 124 8.95 -8.43 7.08
CA VAL A 124 9.03 -8.89 5.69
C VAL A 124 10.01 -10.06 5.57
N TYR A 125 9.64 -11.13 4.85
CA TYR A 125 10.51 -12.31 4.74
C TYR A 125 11.52 -12.25 3.60
N GLN A 126 11.28 -11.52 2.51
CA GLN A 126 12.30 -11.32 1.47
C GLN A 126 12.76 -9.87 1.43
N HIS A 127 12.02 -8.98 0.76
CA HIS A 127 12.56 -7.69 0.36
C HIS A 127 11.67 -6.51 0.75
N VAL A 128 12.31 -5.47 1.25
CA VAL A 128 11.74 -4.12 1.34
C VAL A 128 12.52 -3.21 0.41
N SER A 129 11.80 -2.46 -0.42
CA SER A 129 12.32 -1.35 -1.19
C SER A 129 11.50 -0.10 -0.87
N LEU A 130 12.18 0.97 -0.50
CA LEU A 130 11.57 2.29 -0.35
C LEU A 130 12.41 3.28 -1.13
N LYS A 131 11.76 4.06 -1.98
CA LYS A 131 12.40 5.07 -2.82
C LYS A 131 11.61 6.36 -2.75
N SER A 132 12.32 7.44 -2.48
CA SER A 132 11.89 8.80 -2.79
C SER A 132 12.94 9.47 -3.67
N ASP A 133 12.60 10.49 -4.45
CA ASP A 133 13.62 11.31 -5.11
C ASP A 133 14.01 12.51 -4.23
N THR A 134 13.07 13.09 -3.47
CA THR A 134 13.41 14.21 -2.58
C THR A 134 13.73 13.77 -1.16
N SER A 135 12.77 13.25 -0.38
CA SER A 135 13.00 12.94 1.04
C SER A 135 12.41 11.61 1.50
N CYS A 136 13.03 11.03 2.53
CA CYS A 136 12.44 9.98 3.35
C CYS A 136 12.57 10.36 4.82
N ASP A 137 11.47 10.38 5.56
CA ASP A 137 11.46 10.75 6.98
C ASP A 137 10.70 9.70 7.82
N ASP A 138 11.06 9.58 9.09
CA ASP A 138 10.42 8.72 10.10
C ASP A 138 10.17 7.24 9.68
N ILE A 139 11.12 6.67 8.93
CA ILE A 139 10.99 5.31 8.40
C ILE A 139 11.43 4.26 9.42
N ARG A 140 10.50 3.42 9.89
CA ARG A 140 10.79 2.30 10.80
C ARG A 140 10.51 0.92 10.20
N ILE A 141 11.57 0.14 9.99
CA ILE A 141 11.53 -1.24 9.48
C ILE A 141 12.05 -2.20 10.57
N ASN A 142 11.20 -3.06 11.14
CA ASN A 142 11.58 -3.82 12.34
C ASN A 142 12.17 -5.22 12.11
N ARG A 143 11.78 -5.96 11.06
CA ARG A 143 12.32 -7.31 10.79
C ARG A 143 12.27 -7.63 9.30
N VAL A 144 13.43 -7.69 8.66
CA VAL A 144 13.55 -8.14 7.26
C VAL A 144 14.61 -9.23 7.16
N TYR A 145 14.22 -10.39 6.63
CA TYR A 145 15.09 -11.58 6.65
C TYR A 145 16.07 -11.68 5.49
N GLN A 146 15.90 -10.90 4.41
CA GLN A 146 16.87 -10.94 3.30
C GLN A 146 17.42 -9.57 2.93
N ARG A 147 16.61 -8.64 2.42
CA ARG A 147 17.14 -7.37 1.92
C ARG A 147 16.26 -6.17 2.23
N VAL A 148 16.90 -5.10 2.65
CA VAL A 148 16.33 -3.76 2.69
C VAL A 148 17.09 -2.88 1.71
N SER A 149 16.37 -2.07 0.94
CA SER A 149 16.92 -1.07 0.05
C SER A 149 16.16 0.22 0.26
N LEU A 150 16.86 1.25 0.76
CA LEU A 150 16.32 2.58 0.98
C LEU A 150 17.10 3.55 0.09
N LYS A 151 16.41 4.44 -0.61
CA LYS A 151 17.02 5.44 -1.48
C LYS A 151 16.24 6.74 -1.42
N SER A 152 16.97 7.82 -1.21
CA SER A 152 16.55 9.20 -1.47
C SER A 152 17.67 9.89 -2.24
N ASP A 153 17.34 10.78 -3.18
CA ASP A 153 18.35 11.52 -3.93
C ASP A 153 18.76 12.82 -3.23
N THR A 154 17.95 13.31 -2.27
CA THR A 154 18.27 14.54 -1.50
C THR A 154 18.55 14.27 -0.02
N SER A 155 17.57 13.77 0.75
CA SER A 155 17.76 13.51 2.19
C SER A 155 17.01 12.29 2.72
N CYS A 156 17.54 11.71 3.81
CA CYS A 156 16.86 10.73 4.63
C CYS A 156 17.12 11.04 6.10
N ASP A 157 16.07 11.23 6.89
CA ASP A 157 16.13 11.51 8.32
C ASP A 157 15.31 10.46 9.11
N ASP A 158 15.66 10.27 10.39
CA ASP A 158 14.99 9.36 11.34
C ASP A 158 14.69 7.91 10.85
N ILE A 159 15.63 7.36 10.08
CA ILE A 159 15.54 6.00 9.54
C ILE A 159 16.02 4.93 10.57
N MET A 160 15.13 4.01 10.93
CA MET A 160 15.45 2.84 11.76
C MET A 160 15.18 1.52 11.03
N VAL A 161 16.23 0.76 10.73
CA VAL A 161 16.13 -0.60 10.16
C VAL A 161 16.72 -1.63 11.12
N ILE A 162 15.89 -2.60 11.50
CA ILE A 162 16.27 -3.75 12.32
C ILE A 162 16.13 -5.01 11.44
N THR A 163 17.26 -5.65 11.18
CA THR A 163 17.33 -6.98 10.56
C THR A 163 17.64 -8.04 11.62
N PRO A 164 17.18 -9.29 11.47
CA PRO A 164 17.53 -10.40 12.35
C PRO A 164 19.03 -10.70 12.40
#